data_AF-A0A2S4Z210-F1
#
_entry.id   AF-A0A2S4Z210-F1
#
_cell.length_a   1.000
_cell.length_b   1.000
_cell.length_c   1.000
_cell.angle_alpha   90.00
_cell.angle_beta   90.00
_cell.angle_gamma   90.00
#
_symmetry.space_group_name_H-M   'P 1'
#
loop_
_entity.id
_entity.type
_entity.pdbx_description
1 polymer ?
#
loop_
_entity_poly.entity_id
_entity_poly.type
_entity_poly.pdbx_seq_one_letter_code
_entity_poly.pdbx_strand_id
1 'polypeptide(L)'
;MARPEQRLVRDGTPLRELAFWLRDLRTGSGLTYAQLAARSGYSVSTLQEAAAGRRLPTLAVTLAFARACGADPEAWQRYWTQVRRAVDSGTRAAPGPPWSTGTDVEAAEPVTPHGAESGLRRAREASSGPAASPGVGPDEPGPPLPAGTSRPKAARTVRIAAASGLLLVAVGVPGGLWWALSPDRPEYRDFASVVVQNKVAIGPTALVEDKTPSYLSSETISHCAARGCKLVGTEMWSGAKLIVFCWTRGEKLTNEDVTSAGITANKGGVTSDLWYRAKWKDGRTGYFPEVYLTPAGRGGSGLAHCTG
;
A
#
# COMPACT_ATOMS: atom_id res chain seq x y z
N MET A 1 -11.18 2.73 -39.42
CA MET A 1 -10.50 3.04 -38.15
C MET A 1 -11.34 2.49 -37.01
N ALA A 2 -10.73 1.80 -36.04
CA ALA A 2 -11.46 1.28 -34.88
C ALA A 2 -11.93 2.46 -34.02
N ARG A 3 -13.20 2.42 -33.58
CA ARG A 3 -13.76 3.42 -32.68
C ARG A 3 -12.90 3.46 -31.40
N PRO A 4 -12.47 4.64 -30.92
CA PRO A 4 -11.74 4.76 -29.67
C PRO A 4 -12.50 4.07 -28.54
N GLU A 5 -11.77 3.35 -27.70
CA GLU A 5 -12.33 2.72 -26.51
C GLU A 5 -12.90 3.82 -25.59
N GLN A 6 -14.20 3.76 -25.30
CA GLN A 6 -14.85 4.77 -24.46
C GLN A 6 -14.18 4.82 -23.08
N ARG A 7 -14.05 6.03 -22.52
CA ARG A 7 -13.51 6.26 -21.19
C ARG A 7 -14.28 5.42 -20.16
N LEU A 8 -13.56 4.61 -19.39
CA LEU A 8 -14.10 3.87 -18.27
C LEU A 8 -13.94 4.73 -17.01
N VAL A 9 -15.06 5.06 -16.36
CA VAL A 9 -15.05 5.70 -15.04
C VAL A 9 -14.93 4.59 -14.00
N ARG A 10 -13.94 4.73 -13.11
CA ARG A 10 -13.69 3.79 -12.02
C ARG A 10 -14.47 4.26 -10.79
N ASP A 11 -15.73 3.82 -10.69
CA ASP A 11 -16.67 4.22 -9.63
C ASP A 11 -16.71 3.23 -8.44
N GLY A 12 -15.79 2.25 -8.41
CA GLY A 12 -15.68 1.23 -7.38
C GLY A 12 -16.69 0.09 -7.49
N THR A 13 -17.63 0.13 -8.45
CA THR A 13 -18.59 -0.97 -8.61
C THR A 13 -17.92 -2.25 -9.13
N PRO A 14 -18.40 -3.44 -8.75
CA PRO A 14 -17.78 -4.72 -9.14
C PRO A 14 -17.56 -4.87 -10.66
N LEU A 15 -18.51 -4.43 -11.48
CA LEU A 15 -18.41 -4.52 -12.94
C LEU A 15 -17.39 -3.55 -13.52
N ARG A 16 -17.30 -2.34 -12.96
CA ARG A 16 -16.34 -1.32 -13.41
C ARG A 16 -14.93 -1.69 -13.01
N GLU A 17 -14.74 -2.25 -11.82
CA GLU A 17 -13.45 -2.76 -11.37
C GLU A 17 -12.97 -3.93 -12.23
N LEU A 18 -13.81 -4.94 -12.47
CA LEU A 18 -13.43 -6.04 -13.35
C LEU A 18 -13.06 -5.55 -14.77
N ALA A 19 -13.85 -4.63 -15.33
CA ALA A 19 -13.56 -4.05 -16.64
C ALA A 19 -12.25 -3.25 -16.66
N PHE A 20 -11.96 -2.50 -15.58
CA PHE A 20 -10.72 -1.77 -15.41
C PHE A 20 -9.54 -2.73 -15.45
N TRP A 21 -9.57 -3.79 -14.63
CA TRP A 21 -8.49 -4.78 -14.58
C TRP A 21 -8.32 -5.55 -15.89
N LEU A 22 -9.39 -5.81 -16.65
CA LEU A 22 -9.27 -6.42 -17.98
C LEU A 22 -8.57 -5.48 -18.97
N ARG A 23 -8.88 -4.18 -18.95
CA ARG A 23 -8.19 -3.19 -19.78
C ARG A 23 -6.74 -3.02 -19.37
N ASP A 24 -6.48 -3.02 -18.06
CA ASP A 24 -5.14 -2.96 -17.49
C ASP A 24 -4.30 -4.15 -17.98
N LEU A 25 -4.84 -5.37 -17.85
CA LEU A 25 -4.19 -6.58 -18.33
C LEU A 25 -3.89 -6.54 -19.83
N ARG A 26 -4.87 -6.12 -20.65
CA ARG A 26 -4.65 -5.98 -22.10
C ARG A 26 -3.52 -4.99 -22.39
N THR A 27 -3.52 -3.86 -21.69
CA THR A 27 -2.51 -2.81 -21.85
C THR A 27 -1.12 -3.32 -21.44
N GLY A 28 -1.02 -4.01 -20.29
CA GLY A 28 0.22 -4.63 -19.82
C GLY A 28 0.77 -5.69 -20.76
N SER A 29 -0.09 -6.43 -21.47
CA SER A 29 0.34 -7.40 -22.49
C SER A 29 0.74 -6.77 -23.84
N GLY A 30 0.45 -5.48 -24.06
CA GLY A 30 0.72 -4.77 -25.32
C GLY A 30 -0.18 -5.19 -26.49
N LEU A 31 -1.25 -5.95 -26.25
CA LEU A 31 -2.11 -6.46 -27.32
C LEU A 31 -3.19 -5.44 -27.73
N THR A 32 -3.34 -5.26 -29.04
CA THR A 32 -4.56 -4.67 -29.60
C THR A 32 -5.75 -5.62 -29.43
N TYR A 33 -6.98 -5.11 -29.47
CA TYR A 33 -8.16 -5.98 -29.45
C TYR A 33 -8.19 -6.97 -30.63
N ALA A 34 -7.64 -6.62 -31.79
CA ALA A 34 -7.53 -7.53 -32.94
C ALA A 34 -6.56 -8.69 -32.65
N GLN A 35 -5.40 -8.41 -32.05
CA GLN A 35 -4.45 -9.46 -31.65
C GLN A 35 -5.00 -10.31 -30.50
N LEU A 36 -5.70 -9.68 -29.55
CA LEU A 36 -6.36 -10.39 -28.46
C LEU A 36 -7.46 -11.32 -28.98
N ALA A 37 -8.25 -10.88 -29.96
CA ALA A 37 -9.26 -11.69 -30.63
C ALA A 37 -8.62 -12.92 -31.31
N ALA A 38 -7.54 -12.70 -32.05
CA ALA A 38 -6.80 -13.77 -32.72
C ALA A 38 -6.24 -14.81 -31.72
N ARG A 39 -5.79 -14.39 -30.54
CA ARG A 39 -5.22 -15.28 -29.52
C ARG A 39 -6.27 -15.98 -28.65
N SER A 40 -7.40 -15.33 -28.39
CA SER A 40 -8.44 -15.85 -27.48
C SER A 40 -9.53 -16.65 -28.18
N GLY A 41 -9.66 -16.54 -29.50
CA GLY A 41 -10.73 -17.17 -30.28
C GLY A 41 -12.09 -16.47 -30.16
N TYR A 42 -12.16 -15.33 -29.46
CA TYR A 42 -13.37 -14.50 -29.37
C TYR A 42 -13.30 -13.32 -30.35
N SER A 43 -14.46 -12.81 -30.75
CA SER A 43 -14.53 -11.64 -31.62
C SER A 43 -14.04 -10.38 -30.89
N VAL A 44 -13.55 -9.39 -31.67
CA VAL A 44 -13.18 -8.06 -31.15
C VAL A 44 -14.32 -7.44 -30.36
N SER A 45 -15.56 -7.52 -30.87
CA SER A 45 -16.72 -6.95 -30.20
C SER A 45 -17.01 -7.65 -28.87
N THR A 46 -16.90 -8.98 -28.78
CA THR A 46 -17.08 -9.71 -27.51
C THR A 46 -16.06 -9.28 -26.45
N LEU A 47 -14.80 -9.09 -26.84
CA LEU A 47 -13.74 -8.68 -25.92
C LEU A 47 -13.89 -7.21 -25.48
N GLN A 48 -14.29 -6.32 -26.39
CA GLN A 48 -14.61 -4.94 -26.05
C GLN A 48 -15.82 -4.84 -25.12
N GLU A 49 -16.85 -5.66 -25.35
CA GLU A 49 -18.01 -5.75 -24.46
C GLU A 49 -17.61 -6.27 -23.06
N ALA A 50 -16.73 -7.27 -22.98
CA ALA A 50 -16.22 -7.79 -21.72
C ALA A 50 -15.47 -6.71 -20.91
N ALA A 51 -14.72 -5.85 -21.59
CA ALA A 51 -13.98 -4.74 -21.01
C ALA A 51 -14.79 -3.42 -20.93
N ALA A 52 -16.10 -3.43 -21.21
CA ALA A 52 -16.92 -2.22 -21.19
C ALA A 52 -17.43 -1.83 -19.79
N GLY A 53 -17.53 -2.80 -18.87
CA GLY A 53 -18.04 -2.59 -17.51
C GLY A 53 -19.55 -2.35 -17.43
N ARG A 54 -20.32 -2.74 -18.46
CA ARG A 54 -21.79 -2.64 -18.48
C ARG A 54 -22.50 -3.91 -18.02
N ARG A 55 -21.83 -5.06 -18.14
CA ARG A 55 -22.33 -6.38 -17.74
C ARG A 55 -21.16 -7.26 -17.32
N LEU A 56 -21.42 -8.26 -16.48
CA LEU A 56 -20.43 -9.26 -16.10
C LEU A 56 -20.13 -10.15 -17.32
N PRO A 57 -18.89 -10.17 -17.85
CA PRO A 57 -18.51 -11.15 -18.86
C PRO A 57 -18.61 -12.56 -18.29
N THR A 58 -18.79 -13.57 -19.16
CA THR A 58 -18.77 -14.96 -18.71
C THR A 58 -17.37 -15.32 -18.20
N LEU A 59 -17.30 -16.33 -17.33
CA LEU A 59 -16.02 -16.85 -16.86
C LEU A 59 -15.14 -17.29 -18.03
N ALA A 60 -15.72 -17.97 -19.03
CA ALA A 60 -14.98 -18.43 -20.21
C ALA A 60 -14.29 -17.27 -20.97
N VAL A 61 -15.01 -16.17 -21.22
CA VAL A 61 -14.44 -14.98 -21.89
C VAL A 61 -13.34 -14.35 -21.02
N THR A 62 -13.57 -14.24 -19.72
CA THR A 62 -12.59 -13.67 -18.77
C THR A 62 -11.30 -14.48 -18.75
N LEU A 63 -11.39 -15.82 -18.69
CA LEU A 63 -10.22 -16.70 -18.68
C LEU A 63 -9.49 -16.73 -20.02
N ALA A 64 -10.22 -16.68 -21.15
CA ALA A 64 -9.60 -16.59 -22.47
C ALA A 64 -8.87 -15.27 -22.66
N PHE A 65 -9.44 -14.16 -22.17
CA PHE A 65 -8.79 -12.85 -22.11
C PHE A 65 -7.51 -12.94 -21.28
N ALA A 66 -7.61 -13.49 -20.06
CA ALA A 66 -6.48 -13.63 -19.15
C ALA A 66 -5.32 -14.41 -19.76
N ARG A 67 -5.61 -15.60 -20.30
CA ARG A 67 -4.63 -16.48 -20.97
C ARG A 67 -3.97 -15.81 -22.16
N ALA A 68 -4.76 -15.17 -23.04
CA ALA A 68 -4.25 -14.56 -24.24
C ALA A 68 -3.30 -13.38 -23.95
N CYS A 69 -3.51 -12.71 -22.82
CA CYS A 69 -2.63 -11.66 -22.27
C CYS A 69 -1.48 -12.21 -21.41
N GLY A 70 -1.40 -13.51 -21.16
CA GLY A 70 -0.33 -14.15 -20.39
C GLY A 70 -0.50 -14.10 -18.86
N ALA A 71 -1.68 -13.75 -18.34
CA ALA A 71 -1.97 -13.80 -16.91
C ALA A 71 -2.36 -15.19 -16.43
N ASP A 72 -2.22 -15.42 -15.12
CA ASP A 72 -2.64 -16.65 -14.45
C ASP A 72 -4.18 -16.81 -14.49
N PRO A 73 -4.71 -17.83 -15.17
CA PRO A 73 -6.15 -18.06 -15.25
C PRO A 73 -6.78 -18.36 -13.89
N GLU A 74 -6.05 -18.96 -12.95
CA GLU A 74 -6.59 -19.34 -11.65
C GLU A 74 -6.83 -18.10 -10.77
N ALA A 75 -5.88 -17.17 -10.73
CA ALA A 75 -6.08 -15.86 -10.10
C ALA A 75 -7.31 -15.13 -10.69
N TRP A 76 -7.44 -15.12 -12.01
CA TRP A 76 -8.57 -14.49 -12.70
C TRP A 76 -9.91 -15.20 -12.45
N GLN A 77 -9.91 -16.52 -12.32
CA GLN A 77 -11.09 -17.28 -11.92
C GLN A 77 -11.54 -16.92 -10.50
N ARG A 78 -10.59 -16.82 -9.56
CA ARG A 78 -10.87 -16.42 -8.18
C ARG A 78 -11.46 -15.01 -8.14
N TYR A 79 -10.83 -14.04 -8.81
CA TYR A 79 -11.33 -12.67 -8.85
C TYR A 79 -12.72 -12.56 -9.48
N TRP A 80 -12.93 -13.19 -10.64
CA TRP A 80 -14.23 -13.22 -11.31
C TRP A 80 -15.32 -13.81 -10.41
N THR A 81 -14.99 -14.86 -9.65
CA THR A 81 -15.92 -15.48 -8.70
C THR A 81 -16.29 -14.52 -7.56
N GLN A 82 -15.34 -13.75 -7.05
CA GLN A 82 -15.60 -12.72 -6.03
C GLN A 82 -16.48 -11.60 -6.58
N VAL A 83 -16.17 -11.10 -7.79
CA VAL A 83 -16.99 -10.08 -8.48
C VAL A 83 -18.41 -10.58 -8.71
N ARG A 84 -18.59 -11.83 -9.17
CA ARG A 84 -19.91 -12.43 -9.33
C ARG A 84 -20.71 -12.43 -8.02
N ARG A 85 -20.10 -12.87 -6.91
CA ARG A 85 -20.74 -12.84 -5.59
C ARG A 85 -21.13 -11.42 -5.17
N ALA A 86 -20.28 -10.43 -5.43
CA ALA A 86 -20.58 -9.03 -5.14
C ALA A 86 -21.76 -8.51 -5.95
N VAL A 87 -21.85 -8.85 -7.25
CA VAL A 87 -22.98 -8.52 -8.11
C VAL A 87 -24.27 -9.20 -7.62
N ASP A 88 -24.22 -10.50 -7.36
CA ASP A 88 -25.38 -11.30 -6.92
C ASP A 88 -25.93 -10.83 -5.57
N SER A 89 -25.06 -10.37 -4.66
CA SER A 89 -25.44 -9.84 -3.35
C SER A 89 -25.81 -8.34 -3.35
N GLY A 90 -25.67 -7.65 -4.49
CA GLY A 90 -25.89 -6.21 -4.57
C GLY A 90 -24.85 -5.37 -3.83
N THR A 91 -23.67 -5.93 -3.53
CA THR A 91 -22.57 -5.21 -2.88
C THR A 91 -22.08 -4.09 -3.78
N ARG A 92 -22.05 -2.86 -3.24
CA ARG A 92 -21.72 -1.66 -4.01
C ARG A 92 -20.22 -1.52 -4.30
N ALA A 93 -19.37 -2.02 -3.42
CA ALA A 93 -17.92 -1.99 -3.56
C ALA A 93 -17.40 -3.31 -4.13
N ALA A 94 -16.47 -3.24 -5.08
CA ALA A 94 -15.82 -4.42 -5.60
C ALA A 94 -14.85 -5.02 -4.57
N PRO A 95 -14.71 -6.35 -4.53
CA PRO A 95 -13.54 -6.96 -3.91
C PRO A 95 -12.28 -6.53 -4.66
N GLY A 96 -11.16 -6.40 -3.96
CA GLY A 96 -9.87 -6.17 -4.58
C GLY A 96 -9.37 -7.44 -5.30
N PRO A 97 -8.81 -7.35 -6.51
CA PRO A 97 -8.20 -8.51 -7.13
C PRO A 97 -7.05 -9.11 -6.31
N PRO A 98 -6.85 -10.43 -6.38
CA PRO A 98 -5.80 -11.11 -5.62
C PRO A 98 -4.38 -10.73 -6.08
N TRP A 99 -4.24 -10.12 -7.26
CA TRP A 99 -2.98 -9.57 -7.77
C TRP A 99 -2.80 -8.07 -7.49
N SER A 100 -3.82 -7.40 -6.95
CA SER A 100 -3.77 -5.99 -6.57
C SER A 100 -3.82 -5.90 -5.04
N THR A 101 -2.69 -6.11 -4.40
CA THR A 101 -2.60 -5.90 -2.97
C THR A 101 -2.37 -4.42 -2.67
N GLY A 102 -3.41 -3.74 -2.19
CA GLY A 102 -3.27 -2.51 -1.41
C GLY A 102 -3.71 -1.20 -2.07
N THR A 103 -4.99 -1.07 -2.42
CA THR A 103 -5.69 0.20 -2.16
C THR A 103 -6.79 -0.13 -1.18
N ASP A 104 -6.68 0.35 0.04
CA ASP A 104 -7.85 0.53 0.87
C ASP A 104 -8.83 1.38 0.05
N VAL A 105 -9.95 0.75 -0.24
CA VAL A 105 -11.23 1.43 -0.23
C VAL A 105 -11.26 2.13 1.12
N GLU A 106 -10.94 3.43 1.14
CA GLU A 106 -11.43 4.28 2.21
C GLU A 106 -12.94 4.10 2.17
N ALA A 107 -13.45 3.30 3.10
CA ALA A 107 -14.86 3.12 3.31
C ALA A 107 -15.40 4.53 3.45
N ALA A 108 -16.13 4.99 2.43
CA ALA A 108 -16.80 6.27 2.48
C ALA A 108 -17.56 6.30 3.80
N GLU A 109 -17.13 7.16 4.71
CA GLU A 109 -17.83 7.36 5.97
C GLU A 109 -19.30 7.66 5.62
N PRO A 110 -20.25 7.13 6.40
CA PRO A 110 -21.65 7.42 6.15
C PRO A 110 -21.85 8.93 6.27
N VAL A 111 -22.07 9.59 5.14
CA VAL A 111 -22.50 10.99 5.08
C VAL A 111 -23.85 11.03 5.79
N THR A 112 -23.85 11.49 7.03
CA THR A 112 -25.07 11.85 7.75
C THR A 112 -25.75 12.98 6.98
N PRO A 113 -27.00 12.83 6.51
CA PRO A 113 -27.72 13.95 5.96
C PRO A 113 -28.03 14.92 7.10
N HIS A 114 -27.38 16.08 7.10
CA HIS A 114 -27.82 17.22 7.89
C HIS A 114 -28.97 17.89 7.12
N GLY A 115 -30.15 17.92 7.74
CA GLY A 115 -31.24 18.82 7.38
C GLY A 115 -32.41 18.20 6.61
N ALA A 116 -33.39 17.70 7.35
CA ALA A 116 -34.81 17.82 6.99
C ALA A 116 -35.66 17.69 8.26
N GLU A 117 -35.75 18.77 9.03
CA GLU A 117 -36.94 18.98 9.85
C GLU A 117 -38.11 19.31 8.91
N SER A 118 -39.21 18.56 9.00
CA SER A 118 -40.56 19.11 9.19
C SER A 118 -41.63 18.03 9.09
N GLY A 119 -42.41 17.88 10.16
CA GLY A 119 -43.86 17.69 10.09
C GLY A 119 -44.39 16.26 9.88
N LEU A 120 -44.93 15.66 10.95
CA LEU A 120 -46.35 15.81 11.31
C LEU A 120 -46.91 14.54 12.01
N ARG A 121 -47.28 14.73 13.29
CA ARG A 121 -48.43 14.19 14.04
C ARG A 121 -48.65 12.66 14.17
N ARG A 122 -48.55 12.24 15.44
CA ARG A 122 -49.64 11.74 16.32
C ARG A 122 -50.45 10.53 15.81
N ALA A 123 -50.25 9.39 16.47
CA ALA A 123 -51.35 8.64 17.08
C ALA A 123 -50.82 7.74 18.20
N ARG A 124 -51.43 7.90 19.37
CA ARG A 124 -51.31 7.10 20.59
C ARG A 124 -52.64 6.36 20.69
N GLU A 125 -52.61 5.03 20.86
CA GLU A 125 -53.59 4.20 21.58
C GLU A 125 -53.39 2.71 21.20
N ALA A 126 -52.99 1.89 22.16
CA ALA A 126 -53.83 0.90 22.87
C ALA A 126 -53.67 -0.47 22.20
N SER A 127 -53.32 -1.56 22.88
CA SER A 127 -54.03 -2.09 24.04
C SER A 127 -53.37 -3.38 24.57
N SER A 128 -53.57 -3.61 25.87
CA SER A 128 -53.77 -4.91 26.58
C SER A 128 -52.63 -5.93 26.80
N GLY A 129 -52.34 -6.17 28.10
CA GLY A 129 -51.48 -7.24 28.68
C GLY A 129 -52.21 -8.59 28.89
N PRO A 130 -52.06 -9.37 30.01
CA PRO A 130 -51.44 -9.04 31.32
C PRO A 130 -50.56 -10.15 32.01
N ALA A 131 -49.90 -9.77 33.13
CA ALA A 131 -49.65 -10.43 34.44
C ALA A 131 -49.06 -11.88 34.53
N ALA A 132 -48.32 -12.36 35.55
CA ALA A 132 -48.10 -11.99 36.95
C ALA A 132 -46.80 -12.65 37.53
N SER A 133 -46.25 -12.07 38.60
CA SER A 133 -45.17 -12.54 39.53
C SER A 133 -45.72 -13.56 40.59
N PRO A 134 -45.12 -13.90 41.78
CA PRO A 134 -43.87 -13.46 42.48
C PRO A 134 -43.11 -14.51 43.39
N GLY A 135 -42.07 -14.05 44.11
CA GLY A 135 -41.51 -14.62 45.37
C GLY A 135 -40.06 -14.12 45.61
N VAL A 136 -39.76 -13.06 46.37
CA VAL A 136 -39.69 -12.84 47.85
C VAL A 136 -38.61 -13.68 48.57
N GLY A 137 -37.63 -12.99 49.21
CA GLY A 137 -36.39 -13.47 49.89
C GLY A 137 -36.57 -14.10 51.29
N PRO A 138 -35.68 -13.94 52.31
CA PRO A 138 -34.59 -12.95 52.50
C PRO A 138 -33.27 -13.48 53.16
N ASP A 139 -32.42 -12.54 53.60
CA ASP A 139 -31.45 -12.54 54.72
C ASP A 139 -29.90 -12.73 54.53
N GLU A 140 -29.21 -11.62 54.83
CA GLU A 140 -27.80 -11.36 55.23
C GLU A 140 -27.55 -11.79 56.71
N PRO A 141 -26.43 -11.48 57.44
CA PRO A 141 -24.99 -11.29 57.12
C PRO A 141 -23.97 -11.90 58.14
N GLY A 142 -22.67 -11.92 57.77
CA GLY A 142 -21.46 -11.80 58.64
C GLY A 142 -20.96 -13.04 59.44
N PRO A 143 -19.72 -13.09 60.00
CA PRO A 143 -18.68 -12.04 60.21
C PRO A 143 -17.23 -12.45 59.77
N PRO A 144 -16.17 -11.64 60.03
CA PRO A 144 -14.90 -11.63 59.28
C PRO A 144 -13.61 -11.99 60.07
N LEU A 145 -12.45 -11.88 59.35
CA LEU A 145 -11.04 -11.69 59.80
C LEU A 145 -10.24 -12.94 60.28
N PRO A 146 -8.87 -12.95 60.28
CA PRO A 146 -7.97 -11.78 60.33
C PRO A 146 -6.75 -11.73 59.39
N ALA A 147 -6.13 -10.55 59.46
CA ALA A 147 -4.97 -10.05 58.74
C ALA A 147 -3.62 -10.55 59.27
N GLY A 148 -2.64 -10.67 58.36
CA GLY A 148 -1.22 -10.94 58.65
C GLY A 148 -0.32 -9.79 58.19
N THR A 149 0.00 -8.93 59.16
CA THR A 149 1.24 -8.16 59.41
C THR A 149 2.34 -7.98 58.33
N SER A 150 2.60 -6.68 58.07
CA SER A 150 3.88 -5.94 58.05
C SER A 150 5.07 -6.40 57.17
N ARG A 151 5.41 -5.53 56.19
CA ARG A 151 6.77 -5.35 55.67
C ARG A 151 7.16 -3.86 55.75
N PRO A 152 8.31 -3.49 56.34
CA PRO A 152 8.75 -2.10 56.41
C PRO A 152 9.43 -1.64 55.12
N LYS A 153 9.12 -0.41 54.71
CA LYS A 153 9.85 0.35 53.68
C LYS A 153 11.06 1.03 54.33
N ALA A 154 12.26 0.64 53.91
CA ALA A 154 13.48 1.41 54.22
C ALA A 154 13.71 2.45 53.12
N ALA A 155 13.33 3.69 53.40
CA ALA A 155 13.76 4.86 52.63
C ALA A 155 15.18 5.20 53.07
N ARG A 156 16.15 5.10 52.15
CA ARG A 156 17.53 5.52 52.40
C ARG A 156 17.74 6.87 51.73
N THR A 157 17.72 7.90 52.56
CA THR A 157 18.15 9.27 52.26
C THR A 157 19.62 9.27 51.82
N VAL A 158 19.90 9.72 50.60
CA VAL A 158 21.25 10.05 50.15
C VAL A 158 21.51 11.50 50.51
N ARG A 159 22.39 11.72 51.49
CA ARG A 159 22.94 13.04 51.82
C ARG A 159 24.02 13.39 50.80
N ILE A 160 23.83 14.54 50.16
CA ILE A 160 24.84 15.26 49.39
C ILE A 160 25.86 15.84 50.40
N ALA A 161 27.15 15.64 50.14
CA ALA A 161 28.21 16.48 50.69
C ALA A 161 29.25 16.70 49.59
N ALA A 162 29.33 17.95 49.16
CA ALA A 162 30.28 18.48 48.20
C ALA A 162 31.63 18.78 48.86
N ALA A 163 32.69 18.74 48.05
CA ALA A 163 33.95 19.51 48.13
C ALA A 163 35.01 18.73 47.33
N SER A 164 35.93 19.29 46.55
CA SER A 164 36.25 20.64 46.11
C SER A 164 37.37 20.47 45.07
N GLY A 165 37.50 21.41 44.15
CA GLY A 165 38.76 21.68 43.45
C GLY A 165 38.81 21.20 42.00
N LEU A 166 38.57 22.11 41.05
CA LEU A 166 39.63 22.95 40.51
C LEU A 166 38.97 23.99 39.59
N LEU A 167 38.94 25.24 40.05
CA LEU A 167 38.48 26.38 39.27
C LEU A 167 39.66 26.84 38.40
N LEU A 168 39.74 26.36 37.16
CA LEU A 168 40.55 27.03 36.14
C LEU A 168 39.70 28.10 35.48
N VAL A 169 39.97 29.34 35.88
CA VAL A 169 39.47 30.56 35.26
C VAL A 169 40.03 30.63 33.84
N ALA A 170 39.26 30.20 32.85
CA ALA A 170 39.46 30.60 31.47
C ALA A 170 38.79 31.96 31.29
N VAL A 171 39.64 32.99 31.25
CA VAL A 171 39.32 34.38 30.95
C VAL A 171 38.38 34.45 29.74
N GLY A 172 37.23 35.09 29.94
CA GLY A 172 36.27 35.37 28.89
C GLY A 172 36.93 36.20 27.79
N VAL A 173 37.05 35.61 26.61
CA VAL A 173 37.22 36.37 25.37
C VAL A 173 35.81 36.89 24.99
N PRO A 174 35.65 38.21 24.72
CA PRO A 174 34.36 38.82 24.44
C PRO A 174 33.68 38.17 23.23
N GLY A 175 32.35 38.07 23.32
CA GLY A 175 31.48 37.50 22.29
C GLY A 175 31.76 38.07 20.90
N GLY A 176 31.82 37.18 19.92
CA GLY A 176 31.94 37.56 18.50
C GLY A 176 32.42 36.45 17.58
N LEU A 177 33.09 35.40 18.10
CA LEU A 177 33.77 34.42 17.25
C LEU A 177 33.41 32.95 17.55
N TRP A 178 32.22 32.68 18.09
CA TRP A 178 31.71 31.32 18.30
C TRP A 178 30.44 31.01 17.48
N TRP A 179 30.17 31.86 16.47
CA TRP A 179 29.05 31.67 15.53
C TRP A 179 29.50 31.78 14.08
N ALA A 180 30.68 31.23 13.78
CA ALA A 180 31.20 31.10 12.41
C ALA A 180 31.67 29.69 12.06
N LEU A 181 31.35 28.69 12.88
CA LEU A 181 31.40 27.29 12.49
C LEU A 181 29.97 26.91 12.10
N SER A 182 29.66 27.13 10.83
CA SER A 182 28.49 26.49 10.21
C SER A 182 28.55 25.00 10.56
N PRO A 183 27.45 24.34 10.94
CA PRO A 183 27.46 22.89 11.02
C PRO A 183 27.93 22.39 9.65
N ASP A 184 28.96 21.55 9.64
CA ASP A 184 29.40 20.85 8.42
C ASP A 184 28.15 20.39 7.69
N ARG A 185 27.90 20.95 6.50
CA ARG A 185 26.85 20.42 5.65
C ARG A 185 27.25 18.96 5.42
N PRO A 186 26.35 17.98 5.64
CA PRO A 186 26.68 16.60 5.37
C PRO A 186 27.27 16.48 3.97
N GLU A 187 28.47 15.93 3.87
CA GLU A 187 29.17 15.73 2.59
C GLU A 187 28.40 14.64 1.83
N TYR A 188 27.45 15.07 1.01
CA TYR A 188 26.68 14.17 0.16
C TYR A 188 27.55 13.67 -0.99
N ARG A 189 27.36 12.41 -1.37
CA ARG A 189 27.95 11.89 -2.61
C ARG A 189 27.20 12.48 -3.81
N ASP A 190 27.93 12.88 -4.85
CA ASP A 190 27.33 13.32 -6.11
C ASP A 190 26.54 12.20 -6.81
N PHE A 191 26.98 10.95 -6.62
CA PHE A 191 26.31 9.75 -7.12
C PHE A 191 26.70 8.50 -6.32
N ALA A 192 25.90 7.45 -6.47
CA ALA A 192 26.15 6.13 -5.94
C ALA A 192 25.82 5.06 -6.98
N SER A 193 26.50 3.92 -6.88
CA SER A 193 26.11 2.71 -7.61
C SER A 193 25.28 1.82 -6.70
N VAL A 194 24.05 1.52 -7.10
CA VAL A 194 23.14 0.61 -6.39
C VAL A 194 22.90 -0.64 -7.21
N VAL A 195 22.64 -1.76 -6.53
CA VAL A 195 22.35 -3.05 -7.17
C VAL A 195 20.86 -3.33 -7.08
N VAL A 196 20.25 -3.61 -8.23
CA VAL A 196 18.84 -3.99 -8.37
C VAL A 196 18.60 -5.38 -7.78
N GLN A 197 17.51 -5.51 -7.05
CA GLN A 197 16.97 -6.74 -6.49
C GLN A 197 15.47 -6.79 -6.80
N ASN A 198 15.15 -7.16 -8.03
CA ASN A 198 13.79 -7.28 -8.56
C ASN A 198 13.11 -8.55 -8.02
N LYS A 199 12.91 -8.59 -6.70
CA LYS A 199 12.39 -9.77 -6.00
C LYS A 199 11.23 -9.44 -5.07
N VAL A 200 10.26 -10.35 -5.06
CA VAL A 200 9.08 -10.33 -4.19
C VAL A 200 9.33 -11.18 -2.96
N ALA A 201 9.05 -10.63 -1.78
CA ALA A 201 9.08 -11.35 -0.52
C ALA A 201 7.78 -12.17 -0.37
N ILE A 202 7.91 -13.48 -0.17
CA ILE A 202 6.77 -14.42 -0.09
C ILE A 202 6.92 -15.28 1.17
N GLY A 203 5.82 -15.41 1.91
CA GLY A 203 5.79 -16.14 3.17
C GLY A 203 6.81 -15.62 4.18
N PRO A 204 7.24 -16.41 5.17
CA PRO A 204 8.08 -15.92 6.26
C PRO A 204 9.54 -15.67 5.88
N THR A 205 10.03 -16.19 4.74
CA THR A 205 11.47 -16.13 4.41
C THR A 205 11.79 -16.08 2.93
N ALA A 206 10.87 -16.40 2.03
CA ALA A 206 11.22 -16.53 0.61
C ALA A 206 11.37 -15.16 -0.03
N LEU A 207 12.32 -15.06 -0.98
CA LEU A 207 12.57 -13.88 -1.79
C LEU A 207 12.79 -14.33 -3.23
N VAL A 208 11.77 -14.17 -4.06
CA VAL A 208 11.67 -14.79 -5.39
C VAL A 208 11.79 -13.72 -6.46
N GLU A 209 12.55 -13.98 -7.53
CA GLU A 209 12.63 -13.06 -8.68
C GLU A 209 11.23 -12.82 -9.26
N ASP A 210 10.89 -11.55 -9.48
CA ASP A 210 9.66 -11.20 -10.19
C ASP A 210 9.73 -11.77 -11.62
N LYS A 211 8.59 -12.11 -12.22
CA LYS A 211 8.54 -12.61 -13.60
C LYS A 211 8.60 -11.48 -14.63
N THR A 212 8.47 -10.24 -14.18
CA THR A 212 8.55 -9.04 -14.99
C THR A 212 9.81 -8.25 -14.64
N PRO A 213 10.52 -7.69 -15.63
CA PRO A 213 11.69 -6.88 -15.35
C PRO A 213 11.29 -5.57 -14.69
N SER A 214 12.10 -5.12 -13.74
CA SER A 214 12.08 -3.75 -13.23
C SER A 214 12.43 -2.74 -14.33
N TYR A 215 12.10 -1.46 -14.15
CA TYR A 215 12.33 -0.40 -15.14
C TYR A 215 12.46 0.96 -14.46
N LEU A 216 12.97 1.96 -15.20
CA LEU A 216 12.93 3.36 -14.76
C LEU A 216 11.55 3.98 -15.06
N SER A 217 11.07 4.77 -14.12
CA SER A 217 9.82 5.51 -14.20
C SER A 217 10.06 7.00 -14.52
N SER A 218 9.17 7.66 -15.27
CA SER A 218 9.22 9.13 -15.39
C SER A 218 8.66 9.85 -14.16
N GLU A 219 7.88 9.16 -13.33
CA GLU A 219 7.20 9.70 -12.15
C GLU A 219 7.41 8.81 -10.92
N THR A 220 7.33 9.35 -9.72
CA THR A 220 7.51 8.58 -8.48
C THR A 220 6.19 7.99 -7.99
N ILE A 221 5.57 7.18 -8.83
CA ILE A 221 4.24 6.60 -8.63
C ILE A 221 4.24 5.08 -8.80
N SER A 222 3.37 4.41 -8.05
CA SER A 222 3.13 2.97 -8.16
C SER A 222 2.49 2.60 -9.51
N HIS A 223 2.65 1.34 -9.92
CA HIS A 223 2.09 0.79 -11.17
C HIS A 223 2.37 1.64 -12.42
N CYS A 224 3.57 2.21 -12.49
CA CYS A 224 3.89 3.20 -13.50
C CYS A 224 3.70 2.74 -14.96
N ALA A 225 3.99 1.47 -15.28
CA ALA A 225 3.77 0.94 -16.62
C ALA A 225 2.28 1.02 -17.03
N ALA A 226 1.37 0.68 -16.13
CA ALA A 226 -0.07 0.80 -16.34
C ALA A 226 -0.53 2.25 -16.47
N ARG A 227 0.17 3.17 -15.81
CA ARG A 227 -0.11 4.61 -15.81
C ARG A 227 0.60 5.37 -16.94
N GLY A 228 1.31 4.67 -17.83
CA GLY A 228 1.95 5.26 -19.01
C GLY A 228 3.24 6.04 -18.75
N CYS A 229 3.79 5.99 -17.54
CA CYS A 229 5.02 6.71 -17.17
C CYS A 229 6.29 5.84 -17.29
N LYS A 230 6.18 4.57 -17.73
CA LYS A 230 7.33 3.68 -17.85
C LYS A 230 8.29 4.18 -18.93
N LEU A 231 9.58 4.30 -18.60
CA LEU A 231 10.62 4.57 -19.59
C LEU A 231 10.98 3.28 -20.33
N VAL A 232 10.39 3.09 -21.53
CA VAL A 232 10.64 1.90 -22.36
C VAL A 232 12.13 1.79 -22.76
N GLY A 233 12.65 0.56 -22.75
CA GLY A 233 14.06 0.26 -23.03
C GLY A 233 14.98 0.37 -21.82
N THR A 234 14.40 0.52 -20.62
CA THR A 234 15.11 0.55 -19.33
C THR A 234 14.86 -0.70 -18.49
N GLU A 235 14.38 -1.78 -19.10
CA GLU A 235 14.10 -3.04 -18.43
C GLU A 235 15.38 -3.66 -17.84
N MET A 236 15.30 -4.14 -16.60
CA MET A 236 16.42 -4.71 -15.86
C MET A 236 15.96 -5.78 -14.86
N TRP A 237 16.84 -6.76 -14.63
CA TRP A 237 16.66 -7.86 -13.68
C TRP A 237 17.54 -7.67 -12.44
N SER A 238 17.35 -8.50 -11.42
CA SER A 238 18.26 -8.54 -10.27
C SER A 238 19.74 -8.65 -10.68
N GLY A 239 20.60 -7.94 -9.97
CA GLY A 239 22.05 -7.86 -10.24
C GLY A 239 22.46 -6.72 -11.16
N ALA A 240 21.51 -6.06 -11.85
CA ALA A 240 21.80 -4.85 -12.61
C ALA A 240 22.34 -3.74 -11.70
N LYS A 241 23.36 -3.01 -12.18
CA LYS A 241 23.91 -1.84 -11.48
C LYS A 241 23.34 -0.57 -12.06
N LEU A 242 22.74 0.26 -11.21
CA LEU A 242 22.24 1.58 -11.54
C LEU A 242 23.13 2.65 -10.93
N ILE A 243 23.36 3.73 -11.68
CA ILE A 243 23.94 4.96 -11.15
C ILE A 243 22.80 5.89 -10.77
N VAL A 244 22.77 6.26 -9.48
CA VAL A 244 21.78 7.14 -8.86
C VAL A 244 22.47 8.39 -8.31
N PHE A 245 21.81 9.53 -8.36
CA PHE A 245 22.46 10.82 -8.04
C PHE A 245 21.68 11.70 -7.06
N CYS A 246 20.41 11.40 -6.81
CA CYS A 246 19.64 11.98 -5.70
C CYS A 246 18.48 11.05 -5.33
N TRP A 247 17.86 11.32 -4.18
CA TRP A 247 16.63 10.63 -3.77
C TRP A 247 15.49 11.63 -3.57
N THR A 248 14.24 11.18 -3.68
CA THR A 248 13.04 11.95 -3.40
C THR A 248 11.98 11.04 -2.78
N ARG A 249 10.87 11.63 -2.33
CA ARG A 249 9.69 10.88 -1.91
C ARG A 249 8.65 10.77 -3.02
N GLY A 250 7.96 9.65 -3.06
CA GLY A 250 6.88 9.36 -3.99
C GLY A 250 5.75 8.55 -3.35
N GLU A 251 4.96 7.86 -4.17
CA GLU A 251 4.00 6.87 -3.66
C GLU A 251 4.73 5.72 -2.95
N LYS A 252 4.15 5.25 -1.85
CA LYS A 252 4.66 4.15 -1.05
C LYS A 252 4.50 2.83 -1.81
N LEU A 253 5.56 2.05 -1.87
CA LEU A 253 5.61 0.74 -2.51
C LEU A 253 6.03 -0.33 -1.50
N THR A 254 5.66 -1.57 -1.80
CA THR A 254 6.19 -2.75 -1.10
C THR A 254 6.64 -3.81 -2.10
N ASN A 255 7.68 -4.58 -1.76
CA ASN A 255 8.03 -5.80 -2.49
C ASN A 255 7.41 -7.05 -1.84
N GLU A 256 6.53 -6.91 -0.86
CA GLU A 256 5.89 -8.01 -0.15
C GLU A 256 4.66 -8.53 -0.91
N ASP A 257 4.55 -9.85 -1.04
CA ASP A 257 3.26 -10.50 -1.23
C ASP A 257 2.53 -10.53 0.11
N VAL A 258 1.84 -9.44 0.42
CA VAL A 258 1.10 -9.27 1.68
C VAL A 258 -0.04 -10.28 1.87
N THR A 259 -0.41 -11.05 0.83
CA THR A 259 -1.39 -12.14 0.96
C THR A 259 -0.77 -13.45 1.44
N SER A 260 0.56 -13.59 1.34
CA SER A 260 1.25 -14.82 1.68
C SER A 260 1.32 -15.04 3.20
N ALA A 261 1.05 -16.27 3.62
CA ALA A 261 1.02 -16.61 5.05
C ALA A 261 2.39 -16.39 5.71
N GLY A 262 2.42 -15.62 6.79
CA GLY A 262 3.65 -15.33 7.55
C GLY A 262 4.52 -14.22 6.97
N ILE A 263 4.04 -13.44 5.98
CA ILE A 263 4.80 -12.36 5.34
C ILE A 263 5.40 -11.33 6.32
N THR A 264 4.72 -11.05 7.43
CA THR A 264 5.20 -10.09 8.45
C THR A 264 6.52 -10.50 9.12
N ALA A 265 6.91 -11.78 9.04
CA ALA A 265 8.19 -12.28 9.53
C ALA A 265 9.33 -12.20 8.48
N ASN A 266 9.01 -11.84 7.24
CA ASN A 266 9.95 -11.86 6.13
C ASN A 266 10.92 -10.67 6.20
N LYS A 267 12.17 -10.96 6.55
CA LYS A 267 13.25 -9.95 6.61
C LYS A 267 13.62 -9.34 5.25
N GLY A 268 13.20 -9.96 4.16
CA GLY A 268 13.35 -9.45 2.79
C GLY A 268 12.19 -8.55 2.34
N GLY A 269 11.10 -8.52 3.10
CA GLY A 269 9.95 -7.64 2.90
C GLY A 269 10.29 -6.21 3.29
N VAL A 270 9.92 -5.28 2.41
CA VAL A 270 10.27 -3.87 2.54
C VAL A 270 9.14 -3.05 1.97
N THR A 271 8.73 -2.06 2.76
CA THR A 271 7.82 -1.02 2.31
C THR A 271 8.50 0.33 2.45
N SER A 272 8.50 1.14 1.39
CA SER A 272 9.13 2.47 1.39
C SER A 272 8.49 3.45 0.41
N ASP A 273 8.60 4.73 0.70
CA ASP A 273 8.25 5.86 -0.16
C ASP A 273 9.48 6.54 -0.80
N LEU A 274 10.68 5.98 -0.62
CA LEU A 274 11.92 6.51 -1.18
C LEU A 274 12.15 6.04 -2.62
N TRP A 275 12.44 7.01 -3.48
CA TRP A 275 12.75 6.83 -4.90
C TRP A 275 14.08 7.50 -5.23
N TYR A 276 14.92 6.80 -5.99
CA TYR A 276 16.16 7.34 -6.50
C TYR A 276 15.98 7.88 -7.90
N ARG A 277 16.57 9.05 -8.20
CA ARG A 277 16.76 9.48 -9.58
C ARG A 277 18.01 8.80 -10.13
N ALA A 278 17.83 8.04 -11.20
CA ALA A 278 18.84 7.23 -11.85
C ALA A 278 19.09 7.70 -13.29
N LYS A 279 20.30 7.49 -13.78
CA LYS A 279 20.68 7.73 -15.19
C LYS A 279 20.85 6.40 -15.91
N TRP A 280 20.20 6.25 -17.06
CA TRP A 280 20.33 5.09 -17.93
C TRP A 280 21.51 5.24 -18.89
N LYS A 281 21.92 4.12 -19.51
CA LYS A 281 23.07 4.07 -20.43
C LYS A 281 22.95 4.99 -21.65
N ASP A 282 21.73 5.30 -22.08
CA ASP A 282 21.45 6.21 -23.20
C ASP A 282 21.34 7.68 -22.77
N GLY A 283 21.64 7.98 -21.50
CA GLY A 283 21.62 9.33 -20.95
C GLY A 283 20.28 9.77 -20.38
N ARG A 284 19.18 9.06 -20.65
CA ARG A 284 17.87 9.37 -20.05
C ARG A 284 17.90 9.22 -18.54
N THR A 285 17.14 10.05 -17.84
CA THR A 285 16.96 9.94 -16.39
C THR A 285 15.54 9.54 -16.04
N GLY A 286 15.40 8.73 -15.00
CA GLY A 286 14.10 8.37 -14.43
C GLY A 286 14.24 8.03 -12.95
N TYR A 287 13.15 7.58 -12.35
CA TYR A 287 13.06 7.20 -10.96
C TYR A 287 13.04 5.68 -10.79
N PHE A 288 13.67 5.21 -9.72
CA PHE A 288 13.70 3.80 -9.34
C PHE A 288 13.40 3.66 -7.84
N PRO A 289 12.41 2.85 -7.44
CA PRO A 289 12.00 2.75 -6.04
C PRO A 289 12.99 1.88 -5.25
N GLU A 290 13.28 2.26 -4.01
CA GLU A 290 14.30 1.55 -3.24
C GLU A 290 13.93 0.12 -2.83
N VAL A 291 12.63 -0.21 -2.83
CA VAL A 291 12.13 -1.54 -2.44
C VAL A 291 12.70 -2.64 -3.34
N TYR A 292 13.06 -2.31 -4.59
CA TYR A 292 13.71 -3.19 -5.56
C TYR A 292 15.23 -3.03 -5.62
N LEU A 293 15.85 -2.50 -4.57
CA LEU A 293 17.30 -2.50 -4.40
C LEU A 293 17.73 -3.53 -3.36
N THR A 294 18.96 -4.00 -3.47
CA THR A 294 19.62 -4.76 -2.40
C THR A 294 19.70 -3.93 -1.11
N PRO A 295 19.76 -4.55 0.09
CA PRO A 295 19.80 -3.82 1.36
C PRO A 295 20.88 -2.73 1.45
N ALA A 296 22.04 -2.94 0.82
CA ALA A 296 23.15 -1.99 0.83
C ALA A 296 22.88 -0.68 0.06
N GLY A 297 21.90 -0.68 -0.86
CA GLY A 297 21.52 0.50 -1.65
C GLY A 297 20.28 1.24 -1.14
N ARG A 298 19.78 0.89 0.05
CA ARG A 298 18.57 1.49 0.64
C ARG A 298 18.92 2.67 1.57
N GLY A 299 17.94 3.48 1.92
CA GLY A 299 18.09 4.58 2.88
C GLY A 299 18.78 5.82 2.31
N GLY A 300 18.56 6.13 1.03
CA GLY A 300 19.10 7.31 0.35
C GLY A 300 20.56 7.22 -0.10
N SER A 301 21.30 6.15 0.26
CA SER A 301 22.69 5.89 -0.20
C SER A 301 23.69 7.02 0.02
N GLY A 302 23.45 7.90 1.01
CA GLY A 302 24.29 9.08 1.27
C GLY A 302 24.20 10.17 0.19
N LEU A 303 23.16 10.15 -0.62
CA LEU A 303 22.89 11.16 -1.65
C LEU A 303 22.06 12.31 -1.08
N ALA A 304 22.12 13.47 -1.74
CA ALA A 304 21.24 14.59 -1.44
C ALA A 304 19.79 14.32 -1.92
N HIS A 305 18.85 15.08 -1.36
CA HIS A 305 17.48 15.13 -1.89
C HIS A 305 17.48 15.74 -3.30
N CYS A 306 16.65 15.24 -4.21
CA CYS A 306 16.52 15.80 -5.55
C CYS A 306 16.00 17.23 -5.48
N THR A 307 16.75 18.16 -6.05
CA THR A 307 16.25 19.51 -6.37
C THR A 307 15.54 19.43 -7.71
N GLY A 308 14.32 19.98 -7.79
CA GLY A 308 13.48 19.99 -9.00
C GLY A 308 14.13 20.65 -10.20
#